data_AF-A0A535MT74-F1
#
_entry.id   AF-A0A535MT74-F1
#
_cell.length_a   1.000
_cell.length_b   1.000
_cell.length_c   1.000
_cell.angle_alpha   90.00
_cell.angle_beta   90.00
_cell.angle_gamma   90.00
#
_symmetry.space_group_name_H-M   'P 1'
#
loop_
_entity.id
_entity.type
_entity.pdbx_description
1 polymer ?
#
loop_
_entity_poly.entity_id
_entity_poly.type
_entity_poly.pdbx_seq_one_letter_code
_entity_poly.pdbx_strand_id
1 'polypeptide(L)' 'MSPQHGDPAPDPGHEPVWVQGVNCGRCGWPNAREVQRGMRRVQFVCQWCEQLTTAVVDPTLKRMIGF' A
#
# COMPACT_ATOMS: atom_id res chain seq x y z
N MET A 1 1.34 -34.87 -26.08
CA MET A 1 0.74 -34.72 -24.74
C MET A 1 1.41 -33.48 -24.13
N SER A 2 0.77 -32.32 -24.20
CA SER A 2 1.37 -31.07 -23.70
C SER A 2 1.15 -30.95 -22.19
N PRO A 3 2.18 -30.62 -21.38
CA PRO A 3 1.98 -30.37 -19.97
C PRO A 3 1.16 -29.08 -19.81
N GLN A 4 0.04 -29.18 -19.08
CA GLN A 4 -0.70 -28.01 -18.62
C GLN A 4 0.23 -27.24 -17.67
N HIS A 5 0.61 -26.02 -18.05
CA HIS A 5 1.27 -25.08 -17.15
C HIS A 5 0.28 -24.80 -16.02
N GLY A 6 0.46 -25.46 -14.87
CA GLY A 6 -0.20 -25.05 -13.64
C GLY A 6 0.26 -23.63 -13.32
N ASP A 7 -0.69 -22.74 -13.05
CA ASP A 7 -0.38 -21.42 -12.49
C ASP A 7 0.60 -21.58 -11.33
N PRO A 8 1.68 -20.78 -11.26
CA PRO A 8 2.62 -20.88 -10.16
C PRO A 8 1.84 -20.63 -8.86
N ALA A 9 1.99 -21.55 -7.90
CA ALA A 9 1.43 -21.39 -6.58
C ALA A 9 1.86 -20.02 -6.01
N PRO A 10 0.95 -19.25 -5.40
CA PRO A 10 1.32 -17.97 -4.80
C PRO A 10 2.46 -18.20 -3.80
N ASP A 11 3.54 -17.43 -3.95
CA ASP A 11 4.70 -17.49 -3.06
C ASP A 11 4.24 -17.28 -1.61
N PRO A 12 4.41 -18.26 -0.71
CA PRO A 12 3.92 -18.19 0.67
C PRO A 12 4.60 -17.12 1.52
N GLY A 13 5.58 -16.38 0.99
CA GLY A 13 6.33 -15.33 1.69
C GLY A 13 5.91 -13.88 1.43
N HIS A 14 5.04 -13.60 0.45
CA HIS A 14 4.64 -12.22 0.15
C HIS A 14 3.31 -11.89 0.83
N GLU A 15 3.35 -11.14 1.94
CA GLU A 15 2.13 -10.61 2.54
C GLU A 15 1.36 -9.78 1.51
N PRO A 16 0.01 -9.85 1.48
CA PRO A 16 -0.76 -9.08 0.53
C PRO A 16 -0.50 -7.59 0.71
N VAL A 17 -0.01 -6.95 -0.35
CA VAL A 17 0.17 -5.50 -0.45
C VAL A 17 -1.06 -4.90 -1.09
N TRP A 18 -1.54 -3.77 -0.59
CA TRP A 18 -2.58 -2.98 -1.25
C TRP A 18 -2.27 -1.49 -1.17
N VAL A 19 -2.89 -0.70 -2.04
CA VAL A 19 -2.73 0.75 -2.05
C VAL A 19 -3.75 1.39 -1.12
N GLN A 20 -3.31 2.26 -0.22
CA GLN A 20 -4.16 3.06 0.64
C GLN A 20 -3.87 4.56 0.50
N GLY A 21 -4.93 5.37 0.57
CA GLY A 21 -4.83 6.82 0.71
C GLY A 21 -4.37 7.21 2.12
N VAL A 22 -3.27 7.94 2.21
CA VAL A 22 -2.70 8.48 3.46
C VAL A 22 -2.44 9.97 3.32
N ASN A 23 -2.62 10.74 4.39
CA ASN A 23 -2.34 12.17 4.36
C ASN A 23 -0.93 12.46 4.87
N CYS A 24 -0.22 13.39 4.23
CA CYS A 24 1.06 13.88 4.72
C CYS A 24 0.88 14.50 6.11
N GLY A 25 1.61 13.99 7.12
CA GLY A 25 1.52 14.52 8.49
C GLY A 25 2.03 15.95 8.64
N ARG A 26 2.69 16.51 7.62
CA ARG A 26 3.25 17.88 7.63
C ARG A 26 2.38 18.91 6.92
N CYS A 27 1.95 18.63 5.69
CA CYS A 27 1.16 19.58 4.88
C CYS A 27 -0.29 19.15 4.63
N GLY A 28 -0.69 17.97 5.11
CA GLY A 28 -2.05 17.43 4.92
C GLY A 28 -2.34 16.88 3.52
N TRP A 29 -1.42 17.01 2.56
CA TRP A 29 -1.66 16.57 1.18
C TRP A 29 -1.93 15.05 1.09
N PRO A 30 -2.97 14.61 0.36
CA PRO A 30 -3.28 13.20 0.17
C PRO A 30 -2.23 12.52 -0.72
N ASN A 31 -1.82 11.32 -0.34
CA ASN A 31 -0.88 10.46 -1.06
C ASN A 31 -1.46 9.05 -1.15
N ALA A 32 -1.07 8.29 -2.17
CA ALA A 32 -1.38 6.86 -2.27
C ALA A 32 -0.10 6.06 -1.96
N ARG A 33 -0.17 5.09 -1.06
CA ARG A 33 0.97 4.26 -0.64
C ARG A 33 0.61 2.80 -0.54
N GLU A 34 1.57 1.96 -0.92
CA GLU A 34 1.51 0.52 -0.68
C GLU A 34 1.66 0.24 0.82
N VAL A 35 0.75 -0.57 1.35
CA VAL A 35 0.72 -0.97 2.76
C VAL A 35 0.47 -2.48 2.87
N GLN A 36 0.97 -3.06 3.94
CA GLN A 36 0.86 -4.49 4.25
C GLN A 36 -0.08 -4.74 5.44
N ARG A 37 -0.48 -6.00 5.63
CA ARG A 37 -1.34 -6.42 6.74
C ARG A 37 -0.71 -6.05 8.08
N GLY A 38 -1.49 -5.37 8.93
CA GLY A 38 -1.04 -4.96 10.27
C GLY A 38 -0.12 -3.73 10.31
N MET A 39 0.25 -3.15 9.16
CA MET A 39 1.01 -1.90 9.11
C MET A 39 0.17 -0.77 9.73
N ARG A 40 0.76 -0.05 10.70
CA ARG A 40 0.09 1.08 11.40
C ARG A 40 0.62 2.44 10.97
N ARG A 41 1.82 2.47 10.38
CA ARG A 41 2.50 3.69 9.95
C ARG A 41 3.28 3.41 8.68
N VAL A 42 3.32 4.39 7.78
CA VAL A 42 4.11 4.34 6.54
C VAL A 42 4.96 5.60 6.43
N GLN A 43 6.23 5.44 6.11
CA GLN A 43 7.15 6.54 5.83
C GLN A 43 7.26 6.74 4.33
N PHE A 44 7.14 7.97 3.86
CA PHE A 44 7.23 8.30 2.44
C PHE A 44 7.64 9.77 2.23
N VAL A 45 8.11 10.09 1.01
CA VAL A 45 8.33 11.47 0.58
C VAL A 45 7.03 12.02 0.00
N CYS A 46 6.53 13.12 0.57
CA CYS A 46 5.28 13.73 0.11
C CYS A 46 5.42 14.26 -1.32
N GLN A 47 4.51 13.90 -2.21
CA GLN A 47 4.52 14.35 -3.61
C GLN A 47 4.29 15.86 -3.80
N TRP A 48 3.84 16.56 -2.75
CA TRP A 48 3.55 18.00 -2.82
C TRP A 48 4.65 18.85 -2.17
N CYS A 49 4.96 18.61 -0.90
CA CYS A 49 5.97 19.41 -0.20
C CYS A 49 7.39 18.81 -0.27
N GLU A 50 7.53 17.62 -0.86
CA GLU A 50 8.81 16.91 -1.05
C GLU A 50 9.56 16.57 0.25
N GLN A 51 8.85 16.63 1.38
CA GLN A 51 9.42 16.30 2.68
C GLN A 51 9.19 14.84 3.04
N LEU A 52 10.18 14.22 3.67
CA LEU A 52 10.01 12.92 4.31
C LEU A 52 9.00 13.06 5.46
N THR A 53 8.01 12.17 5.47
CA THR A 53 6.94 12.19 6.48
C THR A 53 6.54 10.77 6.86
N THR A 54 5.88 10.64 8.01
CA THR A 54 5.27 9.40 8.48
C THR A 54 3.78 9.64 8.60
N ALA A 55 2.97 8.83 7.93
CA ALA A 55 1.52 8.84 8.09
C ALA A 55 1.03 7.62 8.87
N VAL A 56 -0.13 7.76 9.51
CA VAL A 56 -0.85 6.65 10.13
C VAL A 56 -1.64 5.92 9.05
N VAL A 57 -1.46 4.61 8.99
CA VAL A 57 -2.24 3.69 8.14
C VAL A 57 -3.50 3.35 8.94
N ASP A 58 -4.64 3.89 8.56
CA ASP A 58 -5.91 3.59 9.21
C ASP A 58 -6.50 2.31 8.58
N PRO A 59 -6.54 1.17 9.29
CA PRO A 59 -7.00 -0.09 8.73
C PRO A 59 -8.51 -0.10 8.42
N THR A 60 -9.27 0.90 8.86
CA THR A 60 -10.69 1.06 8.56
C THR A 60 -10.92 1.82 7.25
N LEU A 61 -9.95 2.61 6.79
CA LEU A 61 -9.98 3.34 5.50
C LEU A 61 -9.59 2.44 4.33
N LYS A 62 -10.15 1.22 4.26
CA LYS A 62 -10.04 0.38 3.06
C LYS A 62 -10.92 0.97 1.95
N ARG A 63 -10.40 1.96 1.21
CA ARG A 63 -11.01 2.35 -0.05
C ARG A 63 -10.61 1.34 -1.12
N MET A 64 -11.57 0.53 -1.53
CA MET A 64 -11.49 -0.27 -2.75
C MET A 64 -11.48 0.71 -3.93
N ILE A 65 -10.32 0.91 -4.56
CA ILE A 65 -10.26 1.64 -5.84
C ILE A 65 -10.69 0.64 -6.90
N GLY A 66 -11.93 0.77 -7.40
CA GLY A 66 -12.39 0.03 -8.56
C GLY A 66 -11.64 0.53 -9.81
N PHE A 67 -11.07 -0.40 -10.57
CA PHE A 67 -10.55 -0.15 -11.91
C PHE A 67 -11.69 -0.10 -12.93
#